data_AF-A0AA43ILV0-F1
#
_entry.id   AF-A0AA43ILV0-F1
#
_cell.length_a   1.000
_cell.length_b   1.000
_cell.length_c   1.000
_cell.angle_alpha   90.00
_cell.angle_beta   90.00
_cell.angle_gamma   90.00
#
_symmetry.space_group_name_H-M   'P 1'
#
loop_
_entity.id
_entity.type
_entity.pdbx_description
1 polymer ?
#
loop_
_entity_poly.entity_id
_entity_poly.type
_entity_poly.pdbx_seq_one_letter_code
_entity_poly.pdbx_strand_id
1 'polypeptide(L)'
;MNNDRSVSRRNFIKQSSLGLGAGMTGVINPSTGTNDVNENKKLPKEVCVASIDLKGLWPDTTRESRVKRVLERMDAVTGMKPDIICLPELFDTMWVQEQQSLSNALIMIFRKRL
;
A
#
# COMPACT_ATOMS: atom_id res chain seq x y z
N MET A 1 4.99 -40.44 -28.63
CA MET A 1 4.97 -39.05 -29.13
C MET A 1 5.06 -38.13 -27.92
N ASN A 2 6.26 -37.68 -27.57
CA ASN A 2 6.47 -36.75 -26.45
C ASN A 2 6.73 -35.36 -27.03
N ASN A 3 5.92 -34.38 -26.64
CA ASN A 3 5.87 -33.06 -27.27
C ASN A 3 6.22 -31.98 -26.23
N ASP A 4 7.51 -31.80 -25.95
CA ASP A 4 8.01 -30.70 -25.12
C ASP A 4 8.05 -29.41 -25.94
N ARG A 5 6.90 -28.73 -26.06
CA ARG A 5 6.84 -27.38 -26.62
C ARG A 5 7.41 -26.38 -25.62
N SER A 6 8.73 -26.19 -25.66
CA SER A 6 9.40 -25.09 -24.97
C SER A 6 9.04 -23.76 -25.64
N VAL A 7 8.00 -23.10 -25.14
CA VAL A 7 7.68 -21.72 -25.56
C VAL A 7 8.74 -20.81 -24.96
N SER A 8 9.67 -20.37 -25.79
CA SER A 8 10.74 -19.45 -25.42
C SER A 8 10.15 -18.09 -25.02
N ARG A 9 10.25 -17.76 -23.72
CA ARG A 9 9.78 -16.48 -23.13
C ARG A 9 10.31 -15.25 -23.89
N ARG A 10 11.48 -15.34 -24.51
CA ARG A 10 12.07 -14.27 -25.35
C ARG A 10 11.32 -14.04 -26.66
N ASN A 11 10.76 -15.08 -27.26
CA ASN A 11 9.96 -14.94 -28.49
C ASN A 11 8.60 -14.28 -28.21
N PHE A 12 8.04 -14.52 -27.02
CA PHE A 12 6.81 -13.86 -26.56
C PHE A 12 7.00 -12.34 -26.33
N ILE A 13 8.09 -11.95 -25.66
CA ILE A 13 8.42 -10.52 -25.46
C ILE A 13 8.69 -9.83 -26.80
N LYS A 14 9.39 -10.51 -27.72
CA LYS A 14 9.69 -9.99 -29.06
C LYS A 14 8.43 -9.83 -29.94
N GLN A 15 7.42 -10.68 -29.78
CA GLN A 15 6.12 -10.50 -30.45
C GLN A 15 5.28 -9.39 -29.81
N SER A 16 5.38 -9.21 -28.49
CA SER A 16 4.65 -8.15 -27.77
C SER A 16 5.11 -6.75 -28.16
N SER A 17 6.39 -6.55 -28.48
CA SER A 17 6.91 -5.25 -28.92
C SER A 17 6.58 -4.90 -30.37
N LEU A 18 6.31 -5.88 -31.23
CA LEU A 18 5.98 -5.64 -32.64
C LEU A 18 4.50 -5.25 -32.85
N GLY A 19 3.62 -5.58 -31.91
CA GLY A 19 2.20 -5.21 -31.94
C GLY A 19 1.90 -3.78 -31.49
N LEU A 20 2.84 -3.11 -30.82
CA LEU A 20 2.71 -1.73 -30.33
C LEU A 20 3.12 -0.66 -31.37
N GLY A 21 3.68 -1.07 -32.52
CA GLY A 21 4.18 -0.13 -33.55
C GLY A 21 3.22 0.17 -34.71
N ALA A 22 2.14 -0.60 -34.88
CA ALA A 22 1.20 -0.45 -36.00
C ALA A 22 -0.21 0.02 -35.58
N GLY A 23 -0.33 0.62 -34.39
CA GLY A 23 -1.61 1.02 -33.79
C GLY A 23 -1.69 2.50 -33.39
N MET A 24 -0.84 3.38 -33.93
CA MET A 24 -0.87 4.83 -33.67
C MET A 24 -1.98 5.58 -34.44
N THR A 25 -3.17 4.99 -34.57
CA THR A 25 -4.38 5.69 -35.05
C THR A 25 -5.40 5.73 -33.91
N GLY A 26 -5.13 6.56 -32.92
CA GLY A 26 -6.01 6.70 -31.76
C GLY A 26 -5.37 7.50 -30.64
N VAL A 27 -5.02 8.76 -30.91
CA VAL A 27 -4.53 9.69 -29.89
C VAL A 27 -5.72 10.04 -28.98
N ILE A 28 -5.85 9.37 -27.84
CA ILE A 28 -6.67 9.86 -26.73
C ILE A 28 -5.75 10.65 -25.81
N ASN A 29 -5.84 11.97 -25.91
CA ASN A 29 -5.29 12.90 -24.93
C ASN A 29 -5.83 12.56 -23.53
N PRO A 30 -5.00 12.36 -22.49
CA PRO A 30 -5.49 12.39 -21.14
C PRO A 30 -5.69 13.86 -20.76
N SER A 31 -6.87 14.40 -21.07
CA SER A 31 -7.30 15.67 -20.49
C SER A 31 -7.44 15.49 -18.99
N THR A 32 -6.71 16.30 -18.22
CA THR A 32 -6.94 16.54 -16.79
C THR A 32 -8.30 17.23 -16.62
N GLY A 33 -9.37 16.46 -16.78
CA GLY A 33 -10.73 16.87 -16.50
C GLY A 33 -11.05 16.56 -15.05
N THR A 34 -11.38 17.59 -14.28
CA THR A 34 -12.09 17.49 -13.01
C THR A 34 -13.48 16.93 -13.28
N ASN A 35 -13.56 15.61 -13.49
CA ASN A 35 -14.82 14.90 -13.62
C ASN A 35 -15.00 14.06 -12.37
N ASP A 36 -16.20 14.19 -11.78
CA ASP A 36 -16.72 13.37 -10.70
C ASP A 36 -16.18 11.94 -10.77
N VAL A 37 -15.60 11.49 -9.66
CA VAL A 37 -15.02 10.15 -9.48
C VAL A 37 -16.17 9.15 -9.55
N ASN A 38 -16.50 8.76 -10.77
CA ASN A 38 -17.50 7.78 -11.11
C ASN A 38 -17.09 6.44 -10.49
N GLU A 39 -17.95 5.88 -9.64
CA GLU A 39 -17.64 4.68 -8.89
C GLU A 39 -17.37 3.49 -9.84
N ASN A 40 -16.10 3.06 -9.83
CA ASN A 40 -15.66 1.67 -9.93
C ASN A 40 -16.02 0.90 -11.22
N LYS A 41 -15.26 1.16 -12.29
CA LYS A 41 -14.77 0.07 -13.15
C LYS A 41 -13.42 -0.44 -12.62
N LYS A 42 -13.39 -1.01 -11.41
CA LYS A 42 -12.21 -1.75 -10.93
C LYS A 42 -12.02 -2.96 -11.85
N LEU A 43 -10.79 -3.19 -12.29
CA LEU A 43 -10.48 -4.39 -13.08
C LEU A 43 -10.63 -5.64 -12.19
N PRO A 44 -11.01 -6.80 -12.75
CA PRO A 44 -11.08 -8.03 -11.98
C PRO A 44 -9.71 -8.33 -11.35
N LYS A 45 -9.65 -8.28 -10.01
CA LYS A 45 -8.46 -8.45 -9.12
C LYS A 45 -7.59 -7.20 -8.87
N GLU A 46 -8.10 -6.01 -9.12
CA GLU A 46 -7.44 -4.78 -8.68
C GLU A 46 -7.63 -4.55 -7.17
N VAL A 47 -6.54 -4.23 -6.46
CA VAL A 47 -6.53 -3.95 -5.01
C VAL A 47 -5.82 -2.62 -4.78
N CYS A 48 -6.49 -1.68 -4.11
CA CYS A 48 -5.90 -0.43 -3.67
C CYS A 48 -5.29 -0.61 -2.28
N VAL A 49 -4.00 -0.35 -2.17
CA VAL A 49 -3.27 -0.44 -0.89
C VAL A 49 -2.75 0.94 -0.53
N ALA A 50 -3.09 1.41 0.66
CA ALA A 50 -2.54 2.64 1.24
C ALA A 50 -1.55 2.27 2.35
N SER A 51 -0.40 2.94 2.40
CA SER A 51 0.54 2.84 3.52
C SER A 51 0.61 4.17 4.25
N ILE A 52 0.71 4.11 5.58
CA ILE A 52 0.82 5.31 6.42
C ILE A 52 2.24 5.43 6.92
N ASP A 53 2.83 6.61 6.79
CA ASP A 53 4.13 6.92 7.37
C ASP A 53 3.99 7.58 8.74
N LEU A 54 5.00 7.37 9.59
CA LEU A 54 5.08 8.02 10.91
C LEU A 54 5.85 9.35 10.85
N LYS A 55 6.10 9.86 9.65
CA LYS A 55 6.82 11.11 9.44
C LYS A 55 6.00 12.28 9.98
N GLY A 56 6.64 13.12 10.78
CA GLY A 56 5.98 14.26 11.43
C GLY A 56 5.18 13.93 12.70
N LEU A 57 5.13 12.65 13.12
CA LEU A 57 4.52 12.26 14.40
C LEU A 57 5.54 12.22 15.55
N TRP A 58 6.46 13.19 15.65
CA TRP A 58 7.54 13.18 16.66
C TRP A 58 7.27 14.16 17.81
N PRO A 59 7.72 13.82 19.04
CA PRO A 59 7.39 12.63 19.83
C PRO A 59 6.01 12.74 20.51
N ASP A 60 5.51 11.62 21.05
CA ASP A 60 4.27 11.57 21.85
C ASP A 60 4.56 11.34 23.33
N THR A 61 3.68 11.86 24.18
CA THR A 61 3.69 11.60 25.62
C THR A 61 3.09 10.24 25.97
N THR A 62 2.02 9.83 25.29
CA THR A 62 1.32 8.56 25.57
C THR A 62 1.08 7.74 24.31
N ARG A 63 0.99 6.42 24.49
CA ARG A 63 0.58 5.48 23.45
C ARG A 63 -0.81 5.79 22.89
N GLU A 64 -1.74 6.22 23.72
CA GLU A 64 -3.11 6.55 23.29
C GLU A 64 -3.14 7.75 22.34
N SER A 65 -2.39 8.80 22.69
CA SER A 65 -2.20 9.97 21.82
C SER A 65 -1.61 9.56 20.47
N ARG A 66 -0.63 8.65 20.49
CA ARG A 66 -0.03 8.09 19.28
C ARG A 66 -1.04 7.39 18.39
N VAL A 67 -1.83 6.47 18.96
CA VAL A 67 -2.86 5.74 18.21
C VAL A 67 -3.89 6.69 17.63
N LYS A 68 -4.33 7.70 18.39
CA LYS A 68 -5.27 8.71 17.92
C LYS A 68 -4.75 9.44 16.68
N ARG A 69 -3.50 9.89 16.69
CA ARG A 69 -2.91 10.59 15.53
C ARG A 69 -2.74 9.69 14.31
N VAL A 70 -2.46 8.40 14.52
CA VAL A 70 -2.42 7.42 13.41
C VAL A 70 -3.83 7.24 12.82
N LEU A 71 -4.87 7.18 13.65
CA LEU A 71 -6.26 7.13 13.19
C LEU A 71 -6.66 8.39 12.41
N GLU A 72 -6.26 9.57 12.85
CA GLU A 72 -6.48 10.82 12.09
C GLU A 72 -5.82 10.77 10.70
N ARG A 73 -4.65 10.13 10.60
CA ARG A 73 -3.93 9.94 9.32
C ARG A 73 -4.59 8.86 8.44
N MET A 74 -5.19 7.85 9.06
CA MET A 74 -6.06 6.89 8.36
C MET A 74 -7.30 7.59 7.80
N ASP A 75 -7.89 8.49 8.56
CA ASP A 75 -9.07 9.25 8.14
C ASP A 75 -8.76 10.10 6.89
N ALA A 76 -7.59 10.73 6.85
CA ALA A 76 -7.14 11.50 5.69
C ALA A 76 -7.03 10.68 4.38
N VAL A 77 -6.87 9.35 4.47
CA VAL A 77 -6.78 8.47 3.29
C VAL A 77 -8.09 7.76 2.95
N THR A 78 -9.15 7.95 3.73
CA THR A 78 -10.46 7.30 3.51
C THR A 78 -11.09 7.70 2.17
N GLY A 79 -10.88 8.92 1.72
CA GLY A 79 -11.39 9.43 0.44
C GLY A 79 -10.89 8.64 -0.78
N MET A 80 -9.74 7.96 -0.67
CA MET A 80 -9.18 7.12 -1.72
C MET A 80 -9.82 5.72 -1.78
N LYS A 81 -10.67 5.35 -0.81
CA LYS A 81 -11.31 4.03 -0.68
C LYS A 81 -10.29 2.86 -0.79
N PRO A 82 -9.20 2.85 0.02
CA PRO A 82 -8.25 1.75 0.02
C PRO A 82 -8.92 0.46 0.49
N ASP A 83 -8.58 -0.66 -0.14
CA ASP A 83 -9.03 -1.99 0.28
C ASP A 83 -8.20 -2.50 1.47
N ILE A 84 -6.92 -2.11 1.54
CA ILE A 84 -5.98 -2.49 2.59
C ILE A 84 -5.20 -1.25 3.04
N ILE A 85 -5.08 -1.06 4.36
CA ILE A 85 -4.21 -0.05 4.96
C ILE A 85 -3.07 -0.74 5.71
N CYS A 86 -1.83 -0.41 5.34
CA CYS A 86 -0.62 -0.92 5.95
C CYS A 86 -0.06 0.08 6.96
N LEU A 87 0.13 -0.36 8.22
CA LEU A 87 0.74 0.43 9.28
C LEU A 87 2.20 0.02 9.50
N PRO A 88 3.10 0.96 9.84
CA PRO A 88 4.49 0.63 10.15
C PRO A 88 4.61 -0.23 11.40
N GLU A 89 5.69 -0.99 11.48
CA GLU A 89 6.02 -1.75 12.70
C GLU A 89 6.13 -0.79 13.90
N LEU A 90 5.58 -1.19 15.04
CA LEU A 90 5.63 -0.41 16.29
C LEU A 90 4.99 0.99 16.19
N PHE A 91 4.02 1.19 15.29
CA PHE A 91 3.34 2.49 15.15
C PHE A 91 2.76 3.07 16.44
N ASP A 92 2.50 2.20 17.42
CA ASP A 92 1.91 2.47 18.71
C ASP A 92 2.94 2.81 19.81
N THR A 93 4.20 2.43 19.62
CA THR A 93 5.25 2.51 20.67
C THR A 93 6.48 3.27 20.23
N MET A 94 6.71 3.42 18.92
CA MET A 94 7.85 4.14 18.41
C MET A 94 7.75 5.62 18.77
N TRP A 95 8.81 6.15 19.37
CA TRP A 95 8.93 7.56 19.77
C TRP A 95 7.83 8.05 20.74
N VAL A 96 7.38 7.15 21.62
CA VAL A 96 6.50 7.46 22.76
C VAL A 96 7.34 7.50 24.04
N GLN A 97 7.25 8.58 24.81
CA GLN A 97 8.00 8.79 26.07
C GLN A 97 7.22 8.29 27.29
N GLU A 98 6.68 7.07 27.20
CA GLU A 98 5.88 6.48 28.27
C GLU A 98 6.70 5.43 29.02
N GLN A 99 6.88 5.62 30.33
CA GLN A 99 7.61 4.68 31.17
C GLN A 99 6.68 3.52 31.58
N GLN A 100 6.84 2.37 30.92
CA GLN A 100 6.08 1.16 31.29
C GLN A 100 6.67 0.48 32.53
N SER A 101 5.81 -0.15 33.33
CA SER A 101 6.22 -1.00 34.44
C SER A 101 7.01 -2.22 33.93
N LEU A 102 7.99 -2.68 34.71
CA LEU A 102 8.88 -3.80 34.35
C LEU A 102 8.11 -5.09 34.01
N SER A 103 6.96 -5.33 34.64
CA SER A 103 6.09 -6.47 34.34
C SER A 103 5.53 -6.43 32.91
N ASN A 104 5.08 -5.26 32.46
CA ASN A 104 4.54 -5.08 31.12
C ASN A 104 5.65 -5.12 30.06
N ALA A 105 6.82 -4.55 30.36
CA ALA A 105 7.98 -4.60 29.47
C ALA A 105 8.44 -6.04 29.21
N LEU A 106 8.49 -6.89 30.25
CA LEU A 106 8.83 -8.31 30.12
C LEU A 106 7.85 -9.05 29.21
N ILE A 107 6.55 -8.85 29.40
CA ILE A 107 5.52 -9.45 28.54
C ILE A 107 5.73 -9.04 27.07
N MET A 108 6.07 -7.77 26.82
CA MET A 108 6.28 -7.26 25.47
C MET A 108 7.54 -7.84 24.81
N ILE A 109 8.63 -8.00 25.56
CA ILE A 109 9.87 -8.63 25.09
C ILE A 109 9.64 -10.11 24.75
N PHE A 110 8.94 -10.85 25.61
CA PHE A 110 8.65 -12.26 25.36
C PHE A 110 7.72 -12.45 24.15
N ARG A 111 6.74 -11.54 23.95
CA ARG A 111 5.88 -11.55 22.76
C ARG A 111 6.60 -11.26 21.45
N LYS A 112 7.70 -10.51 21.45
CA LYS A 112 8.49 -10.21 20.24
C LYS A 112 9.41 -11.36 19.79
N ARG A 113 9.61 -12.38 20.62
CA ARG A 113 10.52 -13.52 20.33
C ARG A 113 9.80 -14.78 19.84
N LEU A 114 8.48 -14.80 19.82
CA LEU A 114 7.63 -15.87 19.28
C LEU A 114 7.05 -15.43 17.94
#